data_AF-A0A1B8WGI1-F1
#
_entry.id   AF-A0A1B8WGI1-F1
#
_cell.length_a   1.000
_cell.length_b   1.000
_cell.length_c   1.000
_cell.angle_alpha   90.00
_cell.angle_beta   90.00
_cell.angle_gamma   90.00
#
_symmetry.space_group_name_H-M   'P 1'
#
loop_
_entity.id
_entity.type
_entity.pdbx_description
1 polymer ?
#
loop_
_entity_poly.entity_id
_entity_poly.type
_entity_poly.pdbx_seq_one_letter_code
_entity_poly.pdbx_strand_id
1 'polypeptide(L)'
;MRSYVESGDASYIGVSFRKVIQVRPLGIIGWVSHTVKWEENRLDYNKANPTATRQTDMFWAGEECVLSANVTDTGSSLVKADRVTVSLVGQGVTVDLNNNPSGSIIFKGSMWRKNFDSLPDGNYNFLFTSFYSNGTEKTTIVKVQIKDSIWDIAKTHLTH
;
A
#
# COMPACT_ATOMS: atom_id res chain seq x y z
N MET A 1 -12.49 -74.43 36.85
CA MET A 1 -13.55 -73.78 36.06
C MET A 1 -13.92 -72.46 36.75
N ARG A 2 -13.41 -71.33 36.22
CA ARG A 2 -14.04 -69.99 36.25
C ARG A 2 -13.09 -69.03 35.53
N SER A 3 -13.44 -68.77 34.29
CA SER A 3 -12.89 -67.75 33.40
C SER A 3 -13.30 -66.35 33.88
N TYR A 4 -12.38 -65.40 33.85
CA TYR A 4 -12.71 -63.97 33.74
C TYR A 4 -12.04 -63.44 32.48
N VAL A 5 -12.89 -63.16 31.49
CA VAL A 5 -12.59 -62.28 30.37
C VAL A 5 -13.29 -60.98 30.71
N GLU A 6 -12.57 -59.86 30.76
CA GLU A 6 -13.16 -58.54 30.56
C GLU A 6 -12.27 -57.76 29.60
N SER A 7 -12.76 -57.74 28.36
CA SER A 7 -12.35 -56.91 27.24
C SER A 7 -12.81 -55.47 27.47
N GLY A 8 -11.91 -54.51 27.26
CA GLY A 8 -12.25 -53.09 27.34
C GLY A 8 -11.31 -52.23 26.49
N ASP A 9 -11.19 -52.54 25.19
CA ASP A 9 -10.59 -51.61 24.23
C ASP A 9 -11.55 -50.43 24.01
N ALA A 10 -11.40 -49.38 24.82
CA ALA A 10 -12.08 -48.12 24.59
C ALA A 10 -11.44 -47.44 23.36
N SER A 11 -12.01 -47.72 22.19
CA SER A 11 -11.67 -47.00 20.96
C SER A 11 -12.06 -45.53 21.12
N TYR A 12 -11.08 -44.67 21.33
CA TYR A 12 -11.26 -43.22 21.27
C TYR A 12 -11.69 -42.83 19.85
N ILE A 13 -12.98 -42.55 19.67
CA ILE A 13 -13.47 -41.98 18.42
C ILE A 13 -13.04 -40.51 18.41
N GLY A 14 -11.94 -40.21 17.74
CA GLY A 14 -11.48 -38.84 17.52
C GLY A 14 -12.53 -38.07 16.71
N VAL A 15 -13.35 -37.26 17.38
CA VAL A 15 -14.29 -36.37 16.71
C VAL A 15 -13.49 -35.22 16.09
N SER A 16 -13.36 -35.21 14.76
CA SER A 16 -12.72 -34.10 14.04
C SER A 16 -13.75 -33.04 13.66
N PHE A 17 -13.57 -31.81 14.14
CA PHE A 17 -14.37 -30.66 13.70
C PHE A 17 -13.76 -30.06 12.43
N ARG A 18 -14.53 -30.02 11.34
CA ARG A 18 -14.15 -29.29 10.12
C ARG A 18 -14.88 -27.97 10.07
N LYS A 19 -14.14 -26.86 10.12
CA LYS A 19 -14.66 -25.52 9.85
C LYS A 19 -14.24 -25.10 8.45
N VAL A 20 -15.19 -24.96 7.55
CA VAL A 20 -14.94 -24.36 6.22
C VAL A 20 -14.91 -22.85 6.40
N ILE A 21 -13.78 -22.22 6.07
CA ILE A 21 -13.63 -20.77 6.08
C ILE A 21 -13.60 -20.30 4.63
N GLN A 22 -14.56 -19.47 4.24
CA GLN A 22 -14.52 -18.79 2.96
C GLN A 22 -13.46 -17.68 3.03
N VAL A 23 -12.36 -17.83 2.30
CA VAL A 23 -11.34 -16.80 2.15
C VAL A 23 -11.55 -16.06 0.83
N ARG A 24 -11.54 -14.72 0.90
CA ARG A 24 -11.54 -13.87 -0.30
C ARG A 24 -10.19 -14.05 -1.03
N PRO A 25 -10.14 -13.85 -2.36
CA PRO A 25 -8.88 -13.79 -3.08
C PRO A 25 -7.91 -12.79 -2.43
N LEU A 26 -6.65 -13.19 -2.29
CA LEU A 26 -5.60 -12.29 -1.80
C LEU A 26 -5.38 -11.16 -2.81
N GLY A 27 -5.16 -9.95 -2.32
CA GLY A 27 -5.09 -8.75 -3.15
C GLY A 27 -4.52 -7.56 -2.40
N ILE A 28 -4.23 -6.52 -3.16
CA ILE A 28 -3.72 -5.23 -2.69
C ILE A 28 -4.40 -4.11 -3.46
N ILE A 29 -4.76 -3.04 -2.76
CA ILE A 29 -5.18 -1.76 -3.33
C ILE A 29 -4.21 -0.71 -2.79
N GLY A 30 -3.72 0.16 -3.66
CA GLY A 30 -2.75 1.20 -3.31
C GLY A 30 -3.30 2.59 -3.61
N TRP A 31 -2.77 3.58 -2.90
CA TRP A 31 -3.04 5.00 -3.12
C TRP A 31 -1.74 5.79 -2.98
N VAL A 32 -1.62 6.82 -3.82
CA VAL A 32 -0.57 7.83 -3.76
C VAL A 32 -1.28 9.16 -3.58
N SER A 33 -0.90 9.93 -2.57
CA SER A 33 -1.51 11.22 -2.25
C SER A 33 -0.44 12.27 -1.94
N HIS A 34 -0.84 13.53 -2.04
CA HIS A 34 -0.04 14.65 -1.58
C HIS A 34 0.22 14.57 -0.07
N THR A 35 1.28 15.23 0.40
CA THR A 35 1.33 15.59 1.82
C THR A 35 0.26 16.63 2.13
N VAL A 36 -0.09 16.80 3.40
CA VAL A 36 -1.07 17.84 3.81
C VAL A 36 -0.68 19.21 3.25
N LYS A 37 0.61 19.56 3.34
CA LYS A 37 1.10 20.86 2.89
C LYS A 37 1.01 21.04 1.37
N TRP A 38 1.29 19.99 0.61
CA TRP A 38 1.21 20.04 -0.84
C TRP A 38 -0.22 20.01 -1.36
N GLU A 39 -1.13 19.33 -0.64
CA GLU A 39 -2.56 19.42 -0.94
C GLU A 39 -3.10 20.83 -0.73
N GLU A 40 -2.71 21.50 0.35
CA GLU A 40 -3.02 22.93 0.56
C GLU A 40 -2.53 23.78 -0.62
N ASN A 41 -1.27 23.60 -1.04
CA ASN A 41 -0.70 24.32 -2.18
C ASN A 41 -1.46 24.04 -3.49
N ARG A 42 -1.94 22.81 -3.71
CA ARG A 42 -2.77 22.43 -4.87
C ARG A 42 -4.12 23.14 -4.86
N LEU A 43 -4.77 23.18 -3.70
CA LEU A 43 -6.05 23.88 -3.55
C LEU A 43 -5.88 25.39 -3.77
N ASP A 44 -4.83 26.00 -3.24
CA ASP A 44 -4.52 27.41 -3.45
C ASP A 44 -4.20 27.72 -4.92
N TYR A 45 -3.39 26.87 -5.57
CA TYR A 45 -3.11 26.98 -7.00
C TYR A 45 -4.40 26.92 -7.82
N ASN A 46 -5.29 25.97 -7.52
CA ASN A 46 -6.55 25.80 -8.25
C ASN A 46 -7.49 27.00 -8.07
N LYS A 47 -7.50 27.60 -6.87
CA LYS A 47 -8.26 28.81 -6.59
C LYS A 47 -7.74 30.00 -7.40
N ALA A 48 -6.42 30.13 -7.55
CA ALA A 48 -5.79 31.17 -8.35
C ALA A 48 -5.90 30.91 -9.87
N ASN A 49 -6.01 29.64 -10.28
CA ASN A 49 -6.01 29.21 -11.68
C ASN A 49 -7.27 28.39 -12.03
N PRO A 50 -8.48 28.99 -11.98
CA PRO A 50 -9.74 28.25 -12.13
C PRO A 50 -9.92 27.58 -13.49
N THR A 51 -9.22 28.05 -14.54
CA THR A 51 -9.27 27.47 -15.89
C THR A 51 -8.20 26.41 -16.15
N ALA A 52 -7.27 26.20 -15.20
CA ALA A 52 -6.12 25.31 -15.36
C ALA A 52 -5.84 24.54 -14.06
N THR A 53 -6.88 23.93 -13.48
CA THR A 53 -6.76 23.24 -12.19
C THR A 53 -5.94 21.96 -12.28
N ARG A 54 -5.21 21.67 -11.20
CA ARG A 54 -4.45 20.44 -10.97
C ARG A 54 -5.33 19.41 -10.28
N GLN A 55 -5.34 18.21 -10.83
CA GLN A 55 -6.05 17.05 -10.29
C GLN A 55 -5.31 16.45 -9.08
N THR A 56 -5.97 15.60 -8.31
CA THR A 56 -5.40 14.96 -7.10
C THR A 56 -4.30 13.94 -7.39
N ASP A 57 -4.16 13.52 -8.65
CA ASP A 57 -3.09 12.65 -9.13
C ASP A 57 -1.95 13.44 -9.82
N MET A 58 -1.99 14.78 -9.78
CA MET A 58 -1.03 15.65 -10.45
C MET A 58 -0.08 16.33 -9.44
N PHE A 59 1.14 15.83 -9.37
CA PHE A 59 2.17 16.24 -8.42
C PHE A 59 3.19 17.16 -9.06
N TRP A 60 3.82 18.01 -8.25
CA TRP A 60 5.00 18.76 -8.68
C TRP A 60 6.25 17.89 -8.57
N ALA A 61 7.17 18.03 -9.52
CA ALA A 61 8.48 17.42 -9.41
C ALA A 61 9.17 17.93 -8.13
N GLY A 62 9.52 17.04 -7.22
CA GLY A 62 10.19 17.33 -5.93
C GLY A 62 9.29 17.21 -4.71
N GLU A 63 7.99 17.04 -4.90
CA GLU A 63 7.05 16.77 -3.82
C GLU A 63 7.29 15.38 -3.19
N GLU A 64 7.09 15.29 -1.87
CA GLU A 64 7.02 14.01 -1.17
C GLU A 64 5.66 13.35 -1.43
N CYS A 65 5.68 12.08 -1.87
CA CYS A 65 4.47 11.31 -2.11
C CYS A 65 4.10 10.50 -0.87
N VAL A 66 2.90 10.69 -0.33
CA VAL A 66 2.34 9.84 0.74
C VAL A 66 1.78 8.57 0.11
N LEU A 67 2.15 7.43 0.68
CA LEU A 67 1.80 6.11 0.17
C LEU A 67 0.93 5.38 1.18
N SER A 68 -0.12 4.75 0.68
CA SER A 68 -0.92 3.84 1.50
C SER A 68 -1.40 2.64 0.70
N ALA A 69 -1.60 1.52 1.38
CA ALA A 69 -2.12 0.32 0.76
C ALA A 69 -2.98 -0.47 1.73
N ASN A 70 -4.02 -1.11 1.19
CA ASN A 70 -4.83 -2.07 1.89
C ASN A 70 -4.64 -3.44 1.26
N VAL A 71 -4.47 -4.45 2.08
CA VAL A 71 -4.36 -5.85 1.64
C VAL A 71 -5.62 -6.62 2.05
N THR A 72 -5.88 -7.76 1.41
CA THR A 72 -7.00 -8.62 1.82
C THR A 72 -6.85 -9.04 3.28
N ASP A 73 -7.87 -8.74 4.09
CA ASP A 73 -8.02 -9.29 5.44
C ASP A 73 -8.36 -10.79 5.35
N THR A 74 -7.48 -11.61 5.92
CA THR A 74 -7.61 -13.06 5.93
C THR A 74 -8.24 -13.61 7.22
N GLY A 75 -8.66 -12.72 8.14
CA GLY A 75 -9.33 -13.09 9.38
C GLY A 75 -8.48 -14.00 10.27
N SER A 76 -9.01 -15.17 10.63
CA SER A 76 -8.30 -16.15 11.47
C SER A 76 -7.28 -17.02 10.72
N SER A 77 -7.09 -16.80 9.42
CA SER A 77 -6.08 -17.54 8.64
C SER A 77 -4.67 -17.22 9.13
N LEU A 78 -3.78 -18.22 9.07
CA LEU A 78 -2.33 -18.03 9.28
C LEU A 78 -1.66 -17.30 8.11
N VAL A 79 -2.33 -17.20 6.96
CA VAL A 79 -1.82 -16.44 5.81
C VAL A 79 -2.01 -14.96 6.09
N LYS A 80 -0.92 -14.20 6.25
CA LYS A 80 -0.92 -12.75 6.52
C LYS A 80 -0.07 -12.03 5.50
N ALA A 81 -0.37 -10.75 5.25
CA ALA A 81 0.56 -9.91 4.51
C ALA A 81 1.66 -9.50 5.48
N ASP A 82 2.88 -9.94 5.20
CA ASP A 82 4.03 -9.67 6.06
C ASP A 82 4.69 -8.35 5.69
N ARG A 83 4.57 -7.96 4.42
CA ARG A 83 5.25 -6.80 3.87
C ARG A 83 4.52 -6.17 2.71
N VAL A 84 4.63 -4.85 2.59
CA VAL A 84 4.26 -4.11 1.38
C VAL A 84 5.41 -3.21 0.96
N THR A 85 5.85 -3.32 -0.28
CA THR A 85 6.81 -2.39 -0.89
C THR A 85 6.15 -1.57 -1.98
N VAL A 86 6.71 -0.40 -2.25
CA VAL A 86 6.28 0.48 -3.34
C VAL A 86 7.49 0.91 -4.14
N SER A 87 7.48 0.62 -5.44
CA SER A 87 8.54 1.02 -6.36
C SER A 87 8.07 2.09 -7.33
N LEU A 88 8.87 3.13 -7.53
CA LEU A 88 8.67 4.08 -8.62
C LEU A 88 9.33 3.52 -9.89
N VAL A 89 8.51 3.02 -10.81
CA VAL A 89 8.96 2.28 -11.99
C VAL A 89 9.89 3.15 -12.84
N GLY A 90 11.04 2.60 -13.22
CA GLY A 90 12.04 3.27 -14.04
C GLY A 90 12.94 4.26 -13.29
N GLN A 91 12.66 4.59 -12.02
CA GLN A 91 13.47 5.53 -11.22
C GLN A 91 14.42 4.83 -10.23
N GLY A 92 14.36 3.49 -10.13
CA GLY A 92 15.21 2.72 -9.23
C GLY A 92 14.97 3.00 -7.75
N VAL A 93 13.78 3.51 -7.39
CA VAL A 93 13.40 3.83 -6.01
C VAL A 93 12.39 2.80 -5.54
N THR A 94 12.64 2.22 -4.36
CA THR A 94 11.69 1.36 -3.67
C THR A 94 11.68 1.73 -2.19
N VAL A 95 10.48 1.84 -1.62
CA VAL A 95 10.27 2.04 -0.18
C VAL A 95 9.51 0.88 0.40
N ASP A 96 9.71 0.68 1.69
CA ASP A 96 9.04 -0.35 2.47
C ASP A 96 8.00 0.31 3.38
N LEU A 97 6.76 -0.19 3.37
CA LEU A 97 5.67 0.32 4.21
C LEU A 97 5.55 -0.42 5.55
N ASN A 98 6.57 -1.21 5.94
CA ASN A 98 6.57 -2.18 7.04
C ASN A 98 6.39 -1.67 8.48
N ASN A 99 6.14 -0.39 8.72
CA ASN A 99 6.04 0.13 10.08
C ASN A 99 4.65 -0.07 10.72
N ASN A 100 4.05 -1.25 10.54
CA ASN A 100 2.70 -1.56 11.06
C ASN A 100 2.73 -2.76 12.03
N PRO A 101 1.78 -2.84 12.98
CA PRO A 101 1.63 -3.99 13.87
C PRO A 101 1.48 -5.32 13.12
N SER A 102 1.84 -6.43 13.76
CA SER A 102 1.56 -7.77 13.23
C SER A 102 0.07 -7.95 12.93
N GLY A 103 -0.25 -8.51 11.76
CA GLY A 103 -1.64 -8.69 11.30
C GLY A 103 -2.29 -7.45 10.70
N SER A 104 -1.53 -6.37 10.45
CA SER A 104 -2.06 -5.17 9.79
C SER A 104 -2.58 -5.45 8.39
N ILE A 105 -3.71 -4.84 8.09
CA ILE A 105 -4.32 -4.86 6.75
C ILE A 105 -4.16 -3.51 6.03
N ILE A 106 -3.62 -2.50 6.72
CA ILE A 106 -3.35 -1.15 6.23
C ILE A 106 -1.85 -0.91 6.38
N PHE A 107 -1.23 -0.44 5.31
CA PHE A 107 0.18 -0.10 5.24
C PHE A 107 0.33 1.35 4.81
N LYS A 108 1.22 2.09 5.48
CA LYS A 108 1.45 3.52 5.20
C LYS A 108 2.94 3.83 5.17
N GLY A 109 3.30 4.86 4.42
CA GLY A 109 4.65 5.41 4.36
C GLY A 109 4.69 6.61 3.43
N SER A 110 5.89 7.00 3.03
CA SER A 110 6.09 8.05 2.04
C SER A 110 7.30 7.73 1.16
N MET A 111 7.38 8.40 0.02
CA MET A 111 8.53 8.32 -0.88
C MET A 111 8.95 9.72 -1.28
N TRP A 112 10.22 10.03 -1.01
CA TRP A 112 10.87 11.24 -1.46
C TRP A 112 12.35 10.96 -1.72
N ARG A 113 12.94 11.63 -2.71
CA ARG A 113 14.38 11.70 -2.90
C ARG A 113 14.79 13.10 -3.34
N LYS A 114 16.03 13.45 -3.03
CA LYS A 114 16.61 14.75 -3.40
C LYS A 114 16.49 15.08 -4.89
N ASN A 115 16.60 14.08 -5.78
CA ASN A 115 16.54 14.28 -7.23
C ASN A 115 15.12 14.25 -7.81
N PHE A 116 14.07 14.16 -6.98
CA PHE A 116 12.69 14.15 -7.49
C PHE A 116 12.28 15.51 -8.07
N ASP A 117 12.96 16.58 -7.68
CA ASP A 117 12.78 17.93 -8.23
C ASP A 117 13.20 18.05 -9.70
N SER A 118 13.99 17.10 -10.19
CA SER A 118 14.46 16.98 -11.56
C SER A 118 13.66 15.99 -12.42
N LEU A 119 12.58 15.42 -11.89
CA LEU A 119 11.72 14.51 -12.66
C LEU A 119 11.07 15.28 -13.83
N PRO A 120 11.22 14.80 -15.07
CA PRO A 120 10.50 15.38 -16.20
C PRO A 120 8.98 15.28 -16.04
N ASP A 121 8.27 16.20 -16.68
CA ASP A 121 6.83 16.10 -16.84
C ASP A 121 6.46 14.77 -17.51
N GLY A 122 5.43 14.09 -16.99
CA GLY A 122 4.98 12.83 -17.54
C GLY A 122 4.20 11.96 -16.58
N ASN A 123 3.84 10.76 -17.04
CA ASN A 123 3.14 9.77 -16.23
C ASN A 123 4.13 8.84 -15.53
N TYR A 124 3.90 8.62 -14.25
CA TYR A 124 4.72 7.78 -13.39
C TYR A 124 3.88 6.69 -12.75
N ASN A 125 4.46 5.49 -12.65
CA ASN A 125 3.80 4.32 -12.09
C ASN A 125 4.43 3.97 -10.74
N PHE A 126 3.61 3.96 -9.70
CA PHE A 126 3.93 3.39 -8.40
C PHE A 126 3.45 1.94 -8.38
N LEU A 127 4.38 0.99 -8.38
CA LEU A 127 4.11 -0.43 -8.27
C LEU A 127 4.09 -0.83 -6.81
N PHE A 128 2.91 -1.11 -6.29
CA PHE A 128 2.71 -1.66 -4.95
C PHE A 128 2.81 -3.18 -5.03
N THR A 129 3.55 -3.79 -4.12
CA THR A 129 3.70 -5.25 -4.01
C THR A 129 3.46 -5.68 -2.57
N SER A 130 2.47 -6.54 -2.33
CA SER A 130 2.31 -7.24 -1.04
C SER A 130 2.91 -8.63 -1.10
N PHE A 131 3.60 -9.00 -0.02
CA PHE A 131 4.19 -10.31 0.20
C PHE A 131 3.44 -11.00 1.33
N TYR A 132 2.78 -12.10 1.02
CA TYR A 132 2.05 -12.91 2.00
C TYR A 132 2.92 -14.03 2.58
N SER A 133 2.65 -14.43 3.82
CA SER A 133 3.41 -15.44 4.58
C SER A 133 3.44 -16.84 3.96
N ASN A 134 2.54 -17.12 3.01
CA ASN A 134 2.54 -18.34 2.21
C ASN A 134 3.35 -18.23 0.91
N GLY A 135 4.12 -17.16 0.73
CA GLY A 135 4.90 -16.87 -0.48
C GLY A 135 4.09 -16.27 -1.63
N THR A 136 2.79 -15.99 -1.45
CA THR A 136 2.00 -15.33 -2.50
C THR A 136 2.37 -13.85 -2.59
N GLU A 137 2.62 -13.38 -3.81
CA GLU A 137 2.78 -11.97 -4.11
C GLU A 137 1.54 -11.42 -4.82
N LYS A 138 1.15 -10.18 -4.49
CA LYS A 138 0.10 -9.45 -5.20
C LYS A 138 0.58 -8.05 -5.51
N THR A 139 0.21 -7.56 -6.68
CA THR A 139 0.63 -6.25 -7.16
C THR A 139 -0.54 -5.39 -7.58
N THR A 140 -0.36 -4.07 -7.50
CA THR A 140 -1.23 -3.09 -8.12
C THR A 140 -0.42 -1.88 -8.54
N ILE A 141 -0.87 -1.17 -9.57
CA ILE A 141 -0.20 0.02 -10.11
C ILE A 141 -1.09 1.23 -9.85
N VAL A 142 -0.52 2.25 -9.21
CA VAL A 142 -1.12 3.59 -9.12
C VAL A 142 -0.37 4.50 -10.07
N LYS A 143 -1.11 5.18 -10.94
CA LYS A 143 -0.56 6.15 -11.89
C LYS A 143 -0.70 7.54 -11.29
N VAL A 144 0.35 8.36 -11.45
CA VAL A 144 0.32 9.79 -11.16
C VAL A 144 0.94 10.55 -12.31
N GLN A 145 0.60 11.83 -12.41
CA GLN A 145 1.22 12.75 -13.34
C GLN A 145 2.19 13.67 -12.58
N ILE A 146 3.43 13.77 -13.06
CA ILE A 146 4.33 14.85 -12.68
C ILE A 146 4.14 15.98 -13.69
N LYS A 147 3.96 17.20 -13.18
CA LYS A 147 3.86 18.41 -13.99
C LYS A 147 4.38 19.62 -13.23
N ASP A 148 5.27 20.36 -13.87
CA ASP A 148 5.99 21.51 -13.28
C ASP A 148 6.84 21.09 -12.07
N SER A 149 7.61 22.02 -11.50
CA SER A 149 8.49 21.77 -10.36
C SER A 149 8.09 22.55 -9.12
N ILE A 150 8.46 22.05 -7.94
CA ILE A 150 8.35 22.78 -6.67
C ILE A 150 9.01 24.17 -6.72
N TRP A 151 10.02 24.33 -7.57
CA TRP A 151 10.74 25.59 -7.77
C TRP A 151 9.90 26.66 -8.49
N ASP A 152 8.89 26.27 -9.26
CA ASP A 152 8.01 27.20 -9.96
C ASP A 152 7.02 27.86 -9.00
N ILE A 153 6.59 27.14 -7.96
CA ILE A 153 5.79 27.70 -6.87
C ILE A 153 6.63 28.66 -6.02
N ALA A 154 7.87 28.28 -5.69
CA ALA A 154 8.74 29.11 -4.84
C ALA A 154 9.02 30.50 -5.44
N LYS A 155 9.13 30.61 -6.77
CA LYS A 155 9.30 31.89 -7.48
C LYS A 155 8.10 32.81 -7.32
N THR A 156 6.89 32.25 -7.26
CA THR A 156 5.64 33.03 -7.20
C THR A 156 5.47 33.73 -5.83
N HIS A 157 6.09 33.22 -4.77
CA HIS A 157 6.08 33.84 -3.43
C HIS A 157 7.15 34.92 -3.21
N LEU A 158 8.14 35.07 -4.10
CA LEU A 158 9.18 36.10 -4.01
C LEU A 158 8.84 37.39 -4.76
N THR A 159 7.73 37.41 -5.51
CA THR A 159 7.31 38.52 -6.38
C THR A 159 6.06 39.27 -5.91
N HIS A 160 5.69 39.17 -4.63
CA HIS A 160 4.60 39.94 -4.03
C HIS A 160 5.09 40.84 -2.89
#